data_AF-A0A353RCL9-F1
#
_entry.id   AF-A0A353RCL9-F1
#
_cell.length_a   1.000
_cell.length_b   1.000
_cell.length_c   1.000
_cell.angle_alpha   90.00
_cell.angle_beta   90.00
_cell.angle_gamma   90.00
#
_symmetry.space_group_name_H-M   'P 1'
#
loop_
_entity.id
_entity.type
_entity.pdbx_description
1 polymer ?
#
loop_
_entity_poly.entity_id
_entity_poly.type
_entity_poly.pdbx_seq_one_letter_code
_entity_poly.pdbx_strand_id
1 'polypeptide(L)' 'RLAKTFIGMIKGEVTDEKQLEELDEAVALRGVAHMPARVKCAVLGWHTLEGALGKNEGH' A
#
# COMPACT_ATOMS: atom_id res chain seq x y z
N ARG A 1 -11.22 -0.38 2.18
CA ARG A 1 -10.96 1.04 1.84
C ARG A 1 -9.63 1.49 2.47
N LEU A 2 -9.49 1.44 3.80
CA LEU A 2 -8.27 1.76 4.54
C LEU A 2 -7.00 1.00 4.08
N ALA A 3 -7.12 -0.31 3.79
CA ALA A 3 -5.98 -1.10 3.30
C ALA A 3 -5.40 -0.58 1.96
N LYS A 4 -6.24 -0.07 1.06
CA LYS A 4 -5.78 0.53 -0.20
C LYS A 4 -5.08 1.86 0.06
N THR A 5 -5.64 2.69 0.94
CA THR A 5 -5.02 3.96 1.37
C THR A 5 -3.67 3.73 2.04
N PHE A 6 -3.58 2.74 2.92
CA PHE A 6 -2.35 2.35 3.61
C PHE A 6 -1.27 1.84 2.65
N ILE A 7 -1.63 0.97 1.70
CA ILE A 7 -0.70 0.48 0.67
C ILE A 7 -0.26 1.61 -0.26
N GLY A 8 -1.19 2.50 -0.65
CA GLY A 8 -0.88 3.70 -1.43
C GLY A 8 0.05 4.66 -0.69
N MET A 9 -0.12 4.82 0.62
CA MET A 9 0.77 5.60 1.48
C MET A 9 2.17 4.97 1.53
N ILE A 10 2.29 3.66 1.71
CA ILE A 10 3.59 2.94 1.72
C ILE A 10 4.28 3.00 0.36
N LYS A 11 3.52 3.03 -0.74
CA LYS A 11 4.06 3.21 -2.10
C LYS A 11 4.42 4.68 -2.42
N GLY A 12 4.01 5.64 -1.59
CA GLY A 12 4.14 7.07 -1.87
C GLY A 12 3.16 7.60 -2.92
N GLU A 13 2.13 6.83 -3.26
CA GLU A 13 1.08 7.18 -4.24
C GLU A 13 -0.06 7.99 -3.59
N VAL A 14 -0.28 7.83 -2.28
CA VAL A 14 -1.29 8.58 -1.51
C VAL A 14 -0.60 9.58 -0.58
N THR A 15 -0.79 10.87 -0.86
CA THR A 15 -0.24 11.99 -0.07
C THR A 15 -1.31 12.90 0.52
N ASP A 16 -2.58 12.54 0.36
CA ASP A 16 -3.72 13.32 0.85
C ASP A 16 -3.79 13.26 2.38
N GLU A 17 -3.57 14.39 3.04
CA GLU A 17 -3.55 14.50 4.50
C GLU A 17 -4.85 14.04 5.17
N LYS A 18 -6.03 14.24 4.55
CA LYS A 18 -7.30 13.78 5.13
C LYS A 18 -7.41 12.26 5.11
N GLN A 19 -6.89 11.62 4.06
CA GLN A 19 -6.86 10.16 3.95
C GLN A 19 -5.80 9.54 4.86
N LEU A 20 -4.72 10.27 5.12
CA LEU A 20 -3.70 9.89 6.10
C LEU A 20 -4.25 10.05 7.53
N GLU A 21 -5.05 11.08 7.81
CA GLU A 21 -5.71 11.24 9.11
C GLU A 21 -6.60 10.03 9.48
N GLU A 22 -7.27 9.42 8.49
CA GLU A 22 -8.05 8.19 8.69
C GLU A 22 -7.20 6.96 9.08
N LEU A 23 -5.89 7.00 8.84
CA LEU A 23 -4.96 5.92 9.15
C LEU A 23 -4.41 5.99 10.58
N ASP A 24 -4.62 7.10 11.29
CA ASP A 24 -4.22 7.33 12.69
C ASP A 24 -2.77 6.83 12.97
N GLU A 25 -2.57 5.84 13.83
CA GLU A 25 -1.24 5.27 14.13
C GLU A 25 -0.49 4.72 12.91
N ALA A 26 -1.22 4.28 11.88
CA ALA A 26 -0.61 3.68 10.70
C ALA A 26 0.16 4.72 9.85
N VAL A 27 -0.09 6.03 10.03
CA VAL A 27 0.70 7.12 9.42
C VAL A 27 2.18 7.08 9.82
N ALA A 28 2.53 6.50 10.97
CA ALA A 28 3.93 6.32 11.38
C ALA A 28 4.74 5.51 10.35
N LEU A 29 4.07 4.65 9.57
CA LEU A 29 4.68 3.83 8.52
C LEU A 29 4.86 4.59 7.19
N ARG A 30 4.45 5.86 7.09
CA ARG A 30 4.76 6.74 5.94
C ARG A 30 6.25 6.79 5.64
N GLY A 31 7.11 6.73 6.68
CA GLY A 31 8.57 6.71 6.50
C GLY A 31 9.09 5.51 5.71
N VAL A 32 8.34 4.39 5.68
CA VAL A 32 8.68 3.21 4.87
C VAL A 32 8.66 3.55 3.37
N ALA A 33 7.83 4.51 2.93
CA ALA A 33 7.76 4.95 1.54
C ALA A 33 9.07 5.55 1.01
N HIS A 34 9.88 6.17 1.87
CA HIS A 34 11.19 6.71 1.50
C HIS A 34 12.30 5.65 1.46
N MET A 35 12.00 4.39 1.77
CA MET A 35 12.94 3.29 1.81
C MET A 35 12.65 2.27 0.69
N PRO A 36 13.06 2.52 -0.56
CA PRO A 36 12.65 1.72 -1.73
C PRO A 36 12.99 0.22 -1.62
N ALA A 37 14.06 -0.13 -0.89
CA ALA A 37 14.38 -1.54 -0.60
C ALA A 37 13.33 -2.22 0.30
N ARG A 38 12.74 -1.49 1.26
CA ARG A 38 11.71 -1.99 2.18
C ARG A 38 10.30 -1.91 1.62
N VAL A 39 10.02 -0.92 0.76
CA VAL A 39 8.77 -0.85 -0.03
C VAL A 39 8.64 -2.09 -0.92
N LYS A 40 9.69 -2.47 -1.66
CA LYS A 40 9.62 -3.65 -2.53
C LYS A 40 9.36 -4.95 -1.77
N CYS A 41 10.01 -5.14 -0.60
CA CYS A 41 9.77 -6.34 0.22
C CYS A 41 8.35 -6.38 0.82
N ALA A 42 7.81 -5.24 1.23
CA ALA A 42 6.45 -5.15 1.79
C ALA A 42 5.35 -5.30 0.72
N VAL A 43 5.58 -4.79 -0.50
CA VAL A 43 4.59 -4.78 -1.58
C VAL A 43 4.64 -6.06 -2.42
N LEU A 44 5.76 -6.81 -2.42
CA LEU A 44 5.90 -8.05 -3.19
C LEU A 44 4.81 -9.09 -2.87
N GLY A 45 4.52 -9.32 -1.59
CA GLY A 45 3.46 -10.24 -1.18
C GLY A 45 2.07 -9.79 -1.65
N TRP A 46 1.85 -8.48 -1.72
CA TRP A 46 0.60 -7.91 -2.23
C TRP A 46 0.48 -8.04 -3.75
N HIS A 47 1.57 -7.90 -4.51
CA HIS A 47 1.56 -8.16 -5.95
C HIS A 47 1.24 -9.61 -6.29
N THR A 48 1.77 -10.57 -5.52
CA THR A 48 1.40 -11.98 -5.67
C THR A 48 -0.08 -12.20 -5.35
N LEU A 49 -0.58 -11.56 -4.29
CA LEU A 49 -1.99 -11.63 -3.92
C LEU A 49 -2.91 -10.95 -4.95
N GLU A 50 -2.52 -9.79 -5.50
CA GLU A 50 -3.24 -9.11 -6.59
C GLU A 50 -3.21 -9.93 -7.88
N GLY A 51 -2.09 -10.59 -8.20
CA GLY A 51 -2.03 -11.52 -9.33
C GLY A 51 -2.90 -12.76 -9.13
N ALA A 52 -3.00 -13.26 -7.89
CA ALA A 52 -3.84 -14.40 -7.53
C ALA A 52 -5.34 -14.05 -7.45
N LEU A 53 -5.68 -12.84 -6.99
CA LEU A 53 -7.06 -12.34 -6.90
C LEU A 53 -7.55 -11.70 -8.21
N GLY A 54 -6.64 -11.23 -9.07
CA GLY A 54 -6.90 -10.49 -10.31
C GLY A 54 -6.87 -11.33 -11.59
N LYS A 55 -6.94 -12.67 -11.49
CA LYS A 55 -7.13 -13.58 -12.64
C LYS A 55 -8.18 -14.65 -12.35
N ASN A 56 -9.39 -14.22 -11.99
CA ASN A 56 -10.61 -15.01 -12.14
C ASN A 56 -11.71 -14.23 -12.89
N GLU A 57 -11.31 -13.32 -13.80
CA GLU A 57 -12.14 -12.91 -14.94
C GLU A 57 -11.36 -13.20 -16.23
N GLY A 58 -11.76 -14.28 -16.91
CA GLY A 58 -11.50 -14.50 -18.33
C GLY A 58 -10.24 -15.27 -18.71
N HIS A 59 -10.46 -16.49 -19.24
CA HIS A 59 -9.88 -17.06 -20.46
C HIS A 59 -8.37 -16.87 -20.75
#